data_AF-A0A847YD95-F1
#
_entry.id   AF-A0A847YD95-F1
#
_cell.length_a   1.000
_cell.length_b   1.000
_cell.length_c   1.000
_cell.angle_alpha   90.00
_cell.angle_beta   90.00
_cell.angle_gamma   90.00
#
_symmetry.space_group_name_H-M   'P 1'
#
loop_
_entity.id
_entity.type
_entity.pdbx_description
1 polymer ?
#
loop_
_entity_poly.entity_id
_entity_poly.type
_entity_poly.pdbx_seq_one_letter_code
_entity_poly.pdbx_strand_id
1 'polypeptide(L)'
;MRWLASLMCLLAMVAAAAGVPAESPRRPARLHEMVTAWTRPGDAPAQSAVCFSSRSSHPTNAQDPWDTFQAAEAFHATDFVWIYSLDAKFVGRLQKHALENGGRAVILAVNSMIPDPPDFRRRERGRILDLNGNRITAPWMRSWADPAWGCANSPEYRAAFVEYAVRALAAGATALQMDDARMNMAAVAWGGCFCPHCMEKFRRYLRDRTTLQERTACGIENLDDFDYGRYLRDRGAPAGDAFAKYDGGPLKNWFRNFQEESVRDFFRDVRAEIDARAGRHVLFATNNYRGSWDSPYDLFEMGMAELPLTEARPDHLRGLLACRRPRVDCRKAAFRISGPRRAHSAIARHTIFPEYERVAYDPQ
;
A
#
# COMPACT_ATOMS: atom_id res chain seq x y z
N MET A 1 -24.91 13.22 -72.47
CA MET A 1 -23.95 12.11 -72.21
C MET A 1 -23.12 12.38 -70.94
N ARG A 2 -23.76 12.42 -69.76
CA ARG A 2 -23.11 12.54 -68.43
C ARG A 2 -24.00 11.92 -67.35
N TRP A 3 -24.40 10.66 -67.50
CA TRP A 3 -25.28 9.97 -66.53
C TRP A 3 -25.06 8.45 -66.45
N LEU A 4 -23.84 7.96 -66.73
CA LEU A 4 -23.54 6.51 -66.70
C LEU A 4 -22.30 6.12 -65.86
N ALA A 5 -21.62 7.08 -65.21
CA ALA A 5 -20.39 6.79 -64.45
C ALA A 5 -20.59 6.52 -62.94
N SER A 6 -21.79 6.75 -62.38
CA SER A 6 -22.01 6.65 -60.92
C SER A 6 -22.58 5.32 -60.42
N LEU A 7 -22.94 4.38 -61.31
CA LEU A 7 -23.54 3.10 -60.88
C LEU A 7 -22.53 1.96 -60.66
N MET A 8 -21.29 2.06 -61.18
CA MET A 8 -20.29 0.99 -61.04
C MET A 8 -19.40 1.10 -59.79
N CYS A 9 -19.35 2.24 -59.09
CA CYS A 9 -18.61 2.35 -57.83
C CYS A 9 -19.40 1.88 -56.60
N LEU A 10 -20.75 1.79 -56.67
CA LEU A 10 -21.55 1.28 -55.55
C LEU A 10 -21.62 -0.26 -55.50
N LEU A 11 -21.35 -0.96 -56.60
CA LEU A 11 -21.35 -2.43 -56.63
C LEU A 11 -20.00 -3.07 -56.20
N ALA A 12 -18.94 -2.28 -56.10
CA ALA A 12 -17.62 -2.77 -55.65
C ALA A 12 -17.41 -2.67 -54.12
N MET A 13 -18.27 -1.98 -53.37
CA MET A 13 -18.17 -1.88 -51.90
C MET A 13 -19.08 -2.84 -51.12
N VAL A 14 -19.81 -3.73 -51.80
CA VAL A 14 -20.69 -4.73 -51.15
C VAL A 14 -20.05 -6.14 -51.12
N ALA A 15 -18.94 -6.38 -51.80
CA ALA A 15 -18.36 -7.71 -51.98
C ALA A 15 -17.03 -7.96 -51.24
N ALA A 16 -16.84 -7.36 -50.05
CA ALA A 16 -15.68 -7.68 -49.19
C ALA A 16 -16.02 -7.74 -47.69
N ALA A 17 -17.27 -8.03 -47.33
CA ALA A 17 -17.58 -8.63 -46.02
C ALA A 17 -17.30 -10.14 -46.10
N ALA A 18 -16.05 -10.50 -46.43
CA ALA A 18 -15.57 -11.87 -46.25
C ALA A 18 -15.74 -12.18 -44.76
N GLY A 19 -16.58 -13.18 -44.46
CA GLY A 19 -17.05 -13.50 -43.13
C GLY A 19 -15.91 -13.52 -42.13
N VAL A 20 -15.96 -12.60 -41.17
CA VAL A 20 -15.23 -12.78 -39.91
C VAL A 20 -15.76 -14.11 -39.36
N PRO A 21 -14.94 -15.17 -39.27
CA PRO A 21 -15.40 -16.45 -38.78
C PRO A 21 -16.03 -16.19 -37.42
N ALA A 22 -17.29 -16.61 -37.25
CA ALA A 22 -18.00 -16.46 -35.98
C ALA A 22 -17.10 -17.08 -34.91
N GLU A 23 -16.53 -16.23 -34.04
CA GLU A 23 -15.62 -16.67 -33.01
C GLU A 23 -16.42 -17.64 -32.14
N SER A 24 -16.08 -18.93 -32.25
CA SER A 24 -16.79 -19.99 -31.53
C SER A 24 -16.82 -19.58 -30.07
N PRO A 25 -17.99 -19.60 -29.40
CA PRO A 25 -18.13 -19.08 -28.05
C PRO A 25 -17.07 -19.73 -27.18
N ARG A 26 -16.05 -18.94 -26.81
CA ARG A 26 -14.92 -19.45 -26.02
C ARG A 26 -15.52 -20.00 -24.75
N ARG A 27 -15.38 -21.32 -24.57
CA ARG A 27 -15.74 -21.97 -23.32
C ARG A 27 -15.06 -21.16 -22.20
N PRO A 28 -15.80 -20.77 -21.14
CA PRO A 28 -15.19 -20.10 -20.00
C PRO A 28 -14.06 -20.98 -19.48
N ALA A 29 -12.83 -20.47 -19.49
CA ALA A 29 -11.69 -21.20 -18.98
C ALA A 29 -11.93 -21.56 -17.51
N ARG A 30 -11.65 -22.81 -17.16
CA ARG A 30 -11.78 -23.31 -15.78
C ARG A 30 -10.71 -22.64 -14.91
N LEU A 31 -10.97 -22.50 -13.62
CA LEU A 31 -10.05 -21.83 -12.70
C LEU A 31 -8.63 -22.41 -12.78
N HIS A 32 -8.49 -23.74 -12.80
CA HIS A 32 -7.19 -24.41 -12.89
C HIS A 32 -6.47 -24.20 -14.24
N GLU A 33 -7.18 -23.82 -15.31
CA GLU A 33 -6.62 -23.53 -16.63
C GLU A 33 -6.11 -22.07 -16.72
N MET A 34 -6.57 -21.20 -15.81
CA MET A 34 -6.24 -19.78 -15.78
C MET A 34 -5.26 -19.39 -14.66
N VAL A 35 -5.10 -20.25 -13.65
CA VAL A 35 -4.18 -20.00 -12.54
C VAL A 35 -2.78 -20.47 -12.94
N THR A 36 -1.82 -19.57 -12.89
CA THR A 36 -0.42 -19.94 -12.91
C THR A 36 -0.07 -20.55 -11.56
N ALA A 37 0.54 -21.73 -11.55
CA ALA A 37 1.09 -22.30 -10.33
C ALA A 37 2.06 -21.29 -9.72
N TRP A 38 1.77 -20.83 -8.51
CA TRP A 38 2.65 -19.93 -7.77
C TRP A 38 3.56 -20.77 -6.87
N THR A 39 4.87 -20.63 -7.06
CA THR A 39 5.84 -21.24 -6.15
C THR A 39 5.93 -20.40 -4.90
N ARG A 40 5.36 -20.90 -3.80
CA ARG A 40 5.42 -20.22 -2.51
C ARG A 40 6.87 -20.09 -2.05
N PRO A 41 7.34 -18.88 -1.68
CA PRO A 41 8.68 -18.70 -1.15
C PRO A 41 8.92 -19.57 0.09
N GLY A 42 10.15 -20.08 0.25
CA GLY A 42 10.53 -20.94 1.37
C GLY A 42 10.29 -20.31 2.74
N ASP A 43 10.50 -18.99 2.84
CA ASP A 43 10.36 -18.18 4.04
C ASP A 43 8.90 -17.76 4.33
N ALA A 44 7.96 -18.03 3.42
CA ALA A 44 6.55 -17.77 3.67
C ALA A 44 5.97 -18.88 4.57
N PRO A 45 5.00 -18.55 5.46
CA PRO A 45 4.28 -19.54 6.24
C PRO A 45 3.69 -20.64 5.33
N ALA A 46 3.63 -21.88 5.83
CA ALA A 46 3.00 -22.98 5.11
C ALA A 46 1.50 -22.72 4.90
N GLN A 47 0.86 -23.44 3.97
CA GLN A 47 -0.60 -23.32 3.80
C GLN A 47 -1.38 -23.81 5.04
N SER A 48 -0.82 -24.77 5.77
CA SER A 48 -1.34 -25.28 7.04
C SER A 48 -0.90 -24.48 8.26
N ALA A 49 -0.14 -23.39 8.06
CA ALA A 49 0.39 -22.61 9.18
C ALA A 49 -0.74 -21.94 9.96
N VAL A 50 -0.61 -21.96 11.29
CA VAL A 50 -1.39 -21.10 12.18
C VAL A 50 -0.54 -19.88 12.48
N CYS A 51 -0.77 -18.82 11.71
CA CYS A 51 -0.05 -17.56 11.85
C CYS A 51 -0.57 -16.77 13.06
N PHE A 52 0.32 -16.42 13.96
CA PHE A 52 -0.01 -15.69 15.18
C PHE A 52 0.71 -14.34 15.24
N SER A 53 0.06 -13.36 15.85
CA SER A 53 0.64 -12.04 16.07
C SER A 53 0.21 -11.48 17.41
N SER A 54 1.15 -11.28 18.32
CA SER A 54 0.93 -10.52 19.56
C SER A 54 1.14 -9.01 19.37
N ARG A 55 1.61 -8.59 18.19
CA ARG A 55 2.16 -7.25 17.86
C ARG A 55 3.39 -6.84 18.66
N SER A 56 3.38 -7.02 19.98
CA SER A 56 4.48 -6.70 20.89
C SER A 56 4.83 -7.91 21.75
N SER A 57 5.98 -7.86 22.42
CA SER A 57 6.35 -8.88 23.41
C SER A 57 5.49 -8.73 24.66
N HIS A 58 4.85 -9.82 25.09
CA HIS A 58 4.14 -9.90 26.36
C HIS A 58 4.74 -11.01 27.24
N PRO A 59 4.90 -10.79 28.56
CA PRO A 59 4.52 -9.56 29.27
C PRO A 59 5.46 -8.37 28.98
N THR A 60 4.90 -7.17 28.89
CA THR A 60 5.63 -5.91 28.68
C THR A 60 6.22 -5.35 29.98
N ASN A 61 5.64 -5.70 31.13
CA ASN A 61 6.11 -5.35 32.47
C ASN A 61 5.55 -6.35 33.49
N ALA A 62 5.90 -6.19 34.78
CA ALA A 62 5.48 -7.12 35.83
C ALA A 62 3.97 -7.13 36.14
N GLN A 63 3.22 -6.13 35.66
CA GLN A 63 1.77 -6.02 35.84
C GLN A 63 0.99 -6.48 34.61
N ASP A 64 1.67 -6.77 33.50
CA ASP A 64 1.05 -7.26 32.28
C ASP A 64 0.62 -8.73 32.48
N PRO A 65 -0.69 -9.03 32.49
CA PRO A 65 -1.17 -10.37 32.77
C PRO A 65 -1.07 -11.30 31.55
N TRP A 66 -0.63 -10.79 30.39
CA TRP A 66 -0.59 -11.53 29.14
C TRP A 66 0.79 -12.12 28.89
N ASP A 67 0.82 -13.31 28.28
CA ASP A 67 2.04 -13.96 27.81
C ASP A 67 1.89 -14.37 26.34
N THR A 68 2.84 -13.95 25.51
CA THR A 68 2.81 -14.21 24.06
C THR A 68 2.83 -15.70 23.75
N PHE A 69 3.63 -16.48 24.48
CA PHE A 69 3.87 -17.89 24.20
C PHE A 69 2.73 -18.75 24.76
N GLN A 70 2.20 -18.41 25.92
CA GLN A 70 0.99 -19.07 26.44
C GLN A 70 -0.19 -18.92 25.45
N ALA A 71 -0.40 -17.71 24.91
CA ALA A 71 -1.44 -17.50 23.91
C ALA A 71 -1.12 -18.26 22.60
N ALA A 72 0.12 -18.20 22.13
CA ALA A 72 0.55 -18.93 20.93
C ALA A 72 0.31 -20.44 21.07
N GLU A 73 0.64 -21.05 22.21
CA GLU A 73 0.36 -22.46 22.50
C GLU A 73 -1.14 -22.77 22.49
N ALA A 74 -1.95 -21.94 23.14
CA ALA A 74 -3.41 -22.13 23.20
C ALA A 74 -4.09 -22.09 21.83
N PHE A 75 -3.52 -21.35 20.87
CA PHE A 75 -3.99 -21.29 19.48
C PHE A 75 -3.26 -22.27 18.54
N HIS A 76 -2.33 -23.09 19.05
CA HIS A 76 -1.49 -23.98 18.25
C HIS A 76 -0.72 -23.23 17.14
N ALA A 77 -0.21 -22.04 17.47
CA ALA A 77 0.54 -21.20 16.56
C ALA A 77 1.81 -21.91 16.08
N THR A 78 2.00 -21.94 14.76
CA THR A 78 3.20 -22.49 14.12
C THR A 78 4.14 -21.38 13.67
N ASP A 79 3.63 -20.22 13.29
CA ASP A 79 4.42 -19.14 12.70
C ASP A 79 4.05 -17.80 13.34
N PHE A 80 5.02 -16.88 13.45
CA PHE A 80 4.80 -15.55 14.00
C PHE A 80 4.89 -14.50 12.91
N VAL A 81 3.87 -13.65 12.81
CA VAL A 81 3.77 -12.63 11.76
C VAL A 81 3.43 -11.28 12.37
N TRP A 82 3.85 -10.20 11.70
CA TRP A 82 3.49 -8.83 12.07
C TRP A 82 3.85 -8.43 13.51
N ILE A 83 5.09 -8.73 13.92
CA ILE A 83 5.59 -8.43 15.27
C ILE A 83 6.53 -7.21 15.25
N TYR A 84 6.30 -6.23 16.10
CA TYR A 84 7.16 -5.06 16.32
C TYR A 84 8.13 -5.35 17.47
N SER A 85 9.26 -5.99 17.16
CA SER A 85 10.36 -6.13 18.13
C SER A 85 11.69 -6.22 17.42
N LEU A 86 12.74 -5.68 18.05
CA LEU A 86 14.14 -5.88 17.66
C LEU A 86 14.92 -6.60 18.77
N ASP A 87 14.26 -7.05 19.84
CA ASP A 87 14.92 -7.80 20.90
C ASP A 87 15.25 -9.23 20.42
N ALA A 88 16.54 -9.47 20.15
CA ALA A 88 17.03 -10.75 19.67
C ALA A 88 16.70 -11.92 20.62
N LYS A 89 16.56 -11.68 21.93
CA LYS A 89 16.17 -12.76 22.87
C LYS A 89 14.72 -13.17 22.67
N PHE A 90 13.81 -12.19 22.59
CA PHE A 90 12.41 -12.44 22.31
C PHE A 90 12.22 -13.07 20.92
N VAL A 91 12.87 -12.52 19.88
CA VAL A 91 12.79 -13.06 18.52
C VAL A 91 13.37 -14.48 18.45
N GLY A 92 14.46 -14.77 19.15
CA GLY A 92 15.01 -16.13 19.26
C GLY A 92 14.03 -17.12 19.91
N ARG A 93 13.25 -16.68 20.91
CA ARG A 93 12.16 -17.49 21.48
C ARG A 93 11.04 -17.74 20.47
N LEU A 94 10.66 -16.75 19.66
CA LEU A 94 9.67 -16.92 18.57
C LEU A 94 10.16 -17.96 17.56
N GLN A 95 11.42 -17.88 17.14
CA GLN A 95 12.02 -18.83 16.20
C GLN A 95 12.02 -20.25 16.77
N LYS A 96 12.44 -20.41 18.02
CA LYS A 96 12.43 -21.70 18.70
C LYS A 96 11.03 -22.29 18.76
N HIS A 97 10.04 -21.51 19.21
CA HIS A 97 8.64 -21.93 19.26
C HIS A 97 8.13 -22.35 17.88
N ALA A 98 8.40 -21.54 16.85
CA ALA A 98 7.97 -21.85 15.48
C ALA A 98 8.55 -23.20 15.00
N LEU A 99 9.85 -23.41 15.19
CA LEU A 99 10.53 -24.66 14.82
C LEU A 99 9.96 -25.88 15.58
N GLU A 100 9.76 -25.76 16.89
CA GLU A 100 9.22 -26.83 17.73
C GLU A 100 7.78 -27.21 17.37
N ASN A 101 7.02 -26.27 16.78
CA ASN A 101 5.63 -26.48 16.34
C ASN A 101 5.51 -26.70 14.82
N GLY A 102 6.61 -26.99 14.12
CA GLY A 102 6.61 -27.32 12.69
C GLY A 102 6.35 -26.14 11.74
N GLY A 103 6.40 -24.91 12.25
CA GLY A 103 6.45 -23.70 11.44
C GLY A 103 7.88 -23.29 11.11
N ARG A 104 8.01 -22.14 10.46
CA ARG A 104 9.30 -21.68 9.90
C ARG A 104 9.46 -20.17 9.83
N ALA A 105 8.38 -19.41 9.96
CA ALA A 105 8.37 -17.99 9.70
C ALA A 105 8.28 -17.19 11.00
N VAL A 106 9.18 -16.22 11.12
CA VAL A 106 9.13 -15.12 12.09
C VAL A 106 9.26 -13.83 11.30
N ILE A 107 8.14 -13.15 11.10
CA ILE A 107 8.03 -11.98 10.22
C ILE A 107 7.88 -10.73 11.06
N LEU A 108 8.96 -9.95 11.17
CA LEU A 108 9.00 -8.73 11.97
C LEU A 108 8.54 -7.53 11.14
N ALA A 109 7.88 -6.58 11.80
CA ALA A 109 7.28 -5.43 11.17
C ALA A 109 8.25 -4.26 11.04
N VAL A 110 8.24 -3.64 9.86
CA VAL A 110 8.90 -2.36 9.56
C VAL A 110 7.79 -1.42 9.09
N ASN A 111 7.44 -0.42 9.90
CA ASN A 111 6.36 0.51 9.58
C ASN A 111 6.86 1.79 8.92
N SER A 112 5.92 2.61 8.45
CA SER A 112 6.20 3.95 7.92
C SER A 112 6.65 4.96 8.98
N MET A 113 6.66 4.57 10.26
CA MET A 113 7.01 5.40 11.42
C MET A 113 8.17 4.79 12.19
N ILE A 114 9.16 4.23 11.52
CA ILE A 114 10.36 3.80 12.24
C ILE A 114 11.03 5.03 12.88
N PRO A 115 11.57 4.89 14.10
CA PRO A 115 12.41 5.90 14.69
C PRO A 115 13.73 6.11 13.94
N ASP A 116 14.41 7.21 14.24
CA ASP A 116 15.68 7.59 13.62
C ASP A 116 16.87 6.87 14.28
N PRO A 117 17.87 6.39 13.52
CA PRO A 117 19.10 5.88 14.09
C PRO A 117 19.93 6.97 14.78
N PRO A 118 20.85 6.61 15.68
CA PRO A 118 21.25 5.24 16.04
C PRO A 118 20.42 4.60 17.16
N ASP A 119 19.73 5.42 17.96
CA ASP A 119 19.04 4.98 19.18
C ASP A 119 17.60 4.52 18.94
N PHE A 120 17.03 4.88 17.79
CA PHE A 120 15.67 4.55 17.41
C PHE A 120 14.62 5.00 18.44
N ARG A 121 14.76 6.22 18.97
CA ARG A 121 13.81 6.78 19.97
C ARG A 121 12.91 7.89 19.46
N ARG A 122 13.32 8.61 18.42
CA ARG A 122 12.62 9.82 17.95
C ARG A 122 12.40 9.82 16.45
N ARG A 123 11.44 10.61 15.98
CA ARG A 123 11.07 10.72 14.56
C ARG A 123 11.20 12.14 14.04
N GLU A 124 12.44 12.56 13.80
CA GLU A 124 12.76 13.96 13.50
C GLU A 124 13.19 14.20 12.05
N ARG A 125 13.89 13.25 11.41
CA ARG A 125 14.56 13.45 10.11
C ARG A 125 13.77 12.85 8.96
N GLY A 126 13.85 13.41 7.75
CA GLY A 126 13.29 12.77 6.57
C GLY A 126 11.77 12.47 6.63
N ARG A 127 11.00 13.25 7.38
CA ARG A 127 9.57 13.01 7.61
C ARG A 127 8.70 13.62 6.52
N ILE A 128 7.48 13.11 6.41
CA ILE A 128 6.45 13.69 5.57
C ILE A 128 6.02 15.03 6.17
N LEU A 129 6.08 16.08 5.35
CA LEU A 129 5.70 17.43 5.77
C LEU A 129 4.45 17.90 5.03
N ASP A 130 3.59 18.64 5.73
CA ASP A 130 2.46 19.36 5.14
C ASP A 130 2.90 20.70 4.49
N LEU A 131 1.94 21.45 3.95
CA LEU A 131 2.20 22.76 3.33
C LEU A 131 2.78 23.80 4.30
N ASN A 132 2.61 23.62 5.61
CA ASN A 132 3.11 24.51 6.64
C ASN A 132 4.44 24.02 7.24
N GLY A 133 4.98 22.90 6.74
CA GLY A 133 6.21 22.29 7.26
C GLY A 133 6.00 21.44 8.52
N ASN A 134 4.75 21.17 8.92
CA ASN A 134 4.46 20.30 10.05
C ASN A 134 4.55 18.83 9.65
N ARG A 135 4.94 17.96 10.59
CA ARG A 135 4.99 16.51 10.37
C ARG A 135 3.57 15.96 10.23
N ILE A 136 3.34 15.18 9.18
CA ILE A 136 2.05 14.52 8.97
C ILE A 136 1.93 13.29 9.86
N THR A 137 0.73 13.14 10.41
CA THR A 137 0.28 12.01 11.22
C THR A 137 -0.99 11.42 10.60
N ALA A 138 -1.04 10.10 10.44
CA ALA A 138 -2.25 9.42 9.98
C ALA A 138 -3.43 9.67 10.95
N PRO A 139 -4.68 9.79 10.47
CA PRO A 139 -5.83 10.15 11.32
C PRO A 139 -6.02 9.28 12.56
N TRP A 140 -5.78 7.97 12.45
CA TRP A 140 -5.94 7.01 13.56
C TRP A 140 -4.78 6.99 14.56
N MET A 141 -3.69 7.71 14.26
CA MET A 141 -2.47 7.74 15.09
C MET A 141 -2.30 9.07 15.84
N ARG A 142 -3.23 10.02 15.73
CA ARG A 142 -3.09 11.38 16.29
C ARG A 142 -2.96 11.45 17.80
N SER A 143 -3.42 10.42 18.50
CA SER A 143 -3.28 10.30 19.95
C SER A 143 -1.99 9.59 20.38
N TRP A 144 -1.20 9.07 19.43
CA TRP A 144 0.02 8.33 19.73
C TRP A 144 1.17 9.30 20.03
N ALA A 145 2.19 8.81 20.74
CA ALA A 145 3.41 9.56 20.98
C ALA A 145 4.29 9.60 19.72
N ASP A 146 4.61 10.80 19.25
CA ASP A 146 5.49 11.08 18.10
C ASP A 146 5.15 10.27 16.82
N PRO A 147 3.93 10.35 16.24
CA PRO A 147 3.48 9.49 15.13
C PRO A 147 3.88 10.01 13.73
N ALA A 148 5.11 10.51 13.60
CA ALA A 148 5.57 11.13 12.36
C ALA A 148 5.97 10.09 11.30
N TRP A 149 5.27 10.12 10.16
CA TRP A 149 5.54 9.24 9.01
C TRP A 149 6.80 9.66 8.25
N GLY A 150 7.56 8.69 7.77
CA GLY A 150 8.73 8.87 6.93
C GLY A 150 8.42 9.14 5.47
N CYS A 151 9.22 10.00 4.84
CA CYS A 151 9.09 10.35 3.44
C CYS A 151 9.87 9.37 2.56
N ALA A 152 9.17 8.70 1.64
CA ALA A 152 9.74 7.79 0.64
C ALA A 152 10.82 8.44 -0.26
N ASN A 153 10.82 9.77 -0.35
CA ASN A 153 11.77 10.54 -1.15
C ASN A 153 12.97 11.09 -0.36
N SER A 154 12.98 10.96 0.99
CA SER A 154 14.11 11.42 1.80
C SER A 154 15.22 10.37 1.84
N PRO A 155 16.48 10.74 1.53
CA PRO A 155 17.61 9.84 1.66
C PRO A 155 17.87 9.42 3.11
N GLU A 156 17.64 10.32 4.09
CA GLU A 156 17.81 10.04 5.51
C GLU A 156 16.80 9.00 6.00
N TYR A 157 15.54 9.14 5.62
CA TYR A 157 14.53 8.16 5.98
C TYR A 157 14.78 6.81 5.30
N ARG A 158 15.20 6.82 4.02
CA ARG A 158 15.56 5.60 3.31
C ARG A 158 16.69 4.84 4.02
N ALA A 159 17.75 5.53 4.42
CA ALA A 159 18.84 4.94 5.19
C ALA A 159 18.38 4.37 6.54
N ALA A 160 17.54 5.11 7.28
CA ALA A 160 16.94 4.63 8.52
C ALA A 160 16.09 3.36 8.30
N PHE A 161 15.34 3.31 7.20
CA PHE A 161 14.47 2.18 6.83
C PHE A 161 15.26 0.90 6.57
N VAL A 162 16.29 1.01 5.74
CA VAL A 162 17.19 -0.12 5.47
C VAL A 162 17.87 -0.58 6.76
N GLU A 163 18.38 0.35 7.57
CA GLU A 163 19.06 -0.01 8.83
C GLU A 163 18.13 -0.70 9.83
N TYR A 164 16.90 -0.21 9.98
CA TYR A 164 15.90 -0.86 10.84
C TYR A 164 15.55 -2.27 10.34
N ALA A 165 15.32 -2.41 9.03
CA ALA A 165 15.05 -3.71 8.40
C ALA A 165 16.21 -4.70 8.59
N VAL A 166 17.46 -4.26 8.42
CA VAL A 166 18.64 -5.10 8.64
C VAL A 166 18.77 -5.50 10.11
N ARG A 167 18.43 -4.62 11.06
CA ARG A 167 18.39 -4.98 12.48
C ARG A 167 17.31 -6.01 12.79
N ALA A 168 16.14 -5.92 12.15
CA ALA A 168 15.10 -6.93 12.30
C ALA A 168 15.56 -8.30 11.80
N LEU A 169 16.26 -8.35 10.65
CA LEU A 169 16.87 -9.58 10.15
C LEU A 169 17.96 -10.11 11.10
N ALA A 170 18.83 -9.23 11.61
CA ALA A 170 19.86 -9.59 12.58
C ALA A 170 19.29 -10.11 13.91
N ALA A 171 18.11 -9.65 14.31
CA ALA A 171 17.39 -10.15 15.48
C ALA A 171 16.82 -11.56 15.26
N GLY A 172 16.68 -12.02 14.01
CA GLY A 172 16.20 -13.35 13.66
C GLY A 172 14.95 -13.37 12.77
N ALA A 173 14.54 -12.24 12.19
CA ALA A 173 13.44 -12.24 11.23
C ALA A 173 13.78 -13.11 10.00
N THR A 174 12.85 -13.98 9.59
CA THR A 174 12.98 -14.75 8.35
C THR A 174 12.47 -13.96 7.14
N ALA A 175 11.52 -13.05 7.38
CA ALA A 175 10.95 -12.14 6.40
C ALA A 175 10.55 -10.82 7.09
N LEU A 176 10.16 -9.82 6.31
CA LEU A 176 9.76 -8.51 6.83
C LEU A 176 8.33 -8.18 6.45
N GLN A 177 7.58 -7.58 7.39
CA GLN A 177 6.21 -7.10 7.19
C GLN A 177 6.25 -5.58 7.05
N MET A 178 5.94 -5.07 5.86
CA MET A 178 5.83 -3.65 5.56
C MET A 178 4.48 -3.15 6.03
N ASP A 179 4.50 -2.45 7.16
CA ASP A 179 3.31 -1.85 7.74
C ASP A 179 3.11 -0.43 7.21
N ASP A 180 1.85 -0.05 6.96
CA ASP A 180 1.48 1.23 6.36
C ASP A 180 2.19 1.52 5.01
N ALA A 181 2.29 0.49 4.16
CA ALA A 181 3.03 0.53 2.89
C ALA A 181 2.60 1.64 1.92
N ARG A 182 1.44 2.27 2.11
CA ARG A 182 1.01 3.39 1.24
C ARG A 182 1.82 4.67 1.46
N MET A 183 2.43 4.89 2.63
CA MET A 183 3.34 6.01 2.91
C MET A 183 2.90 7.36 2.28
N ASN A 184 3.75 8.00 1.47
CA ASN A 184 3.48 9.25 0.76
C ASN A 184 2.19 9.20 -0.08
N MET A 185 1.86 8.06 -0.69
CA MET A 185 0.66 7.91 -1.51
C MET A 185 -0.62 8.11 -0.68
N ALA A 186 -0.63 7.64 0.58
CA ALA A 186 -1.73 7.94 1.50
C ALA A 186 -1.68 9.40 1.98
N ALA A 187 -0.48 9.92 2.28
CA ALA A 187 -0.30 11.26 2.83
C ALA A 187 -0.79 12.40 1.92
N VAL A 188 -0.95 12.18 0.61
CA VAL A 188 -1.58 13.20 -0.27
C VAL A 188 -3.00 13.51 0.17
N ALA A 189 -3.74 12.54 0.72
CA ALA A 189 -5.06 12.80 1.27
C ALA A 189 -5.02 13.69 2.53
N TRP A 190 -3.86 13.83 3.16
CA TRP A 190 -3.66 14.62 4.38
C TRP A 190 -2.77 15.85 4.12
N GLY A 191 -2.58 16.21 2.84
CA GLY A 191 -1.83 17.39 2.46
C GLY A 191 -0.32 17.24 2.56
N GLY A 192 0.25 16.10 2.17
CA GLY A 192 1.70 15.93 2.00
C GLY A 192 2.08 15.03 0.81
N CYS A 193 3.36 14.84 0.51
CA CYS A 193 4.53 15.38 1.19
C CYS A 193 5.10 16.60 0.47
N PHE A 194 5.25 17.73 1.16
CA PHE A 194 5.79 18.98 0.62
C PHE A 194 7.22 19.28 1.10
N CYS A 195 7.99 18.26 1.50
CA CYS A 195 9.40 18.44 1.86
C CYS A 195 10.27 18.79 0.63
N PRO A 196 11.48 19.36 0.82
CA PRO A 196 12.35 19.77 -0.28
C PRO A 196 12.63 18.66 -1.30
N HIS A 197 12.88 17.42 -0.86
CA HIS A 197 13.13 16.29 -1.75
C HIS A 197 11.91 15.96 -2.64
N CYS A 198 10.70 16.05 -2.09
CA CYS A 198 9.48 15.84 -2.85
C CYS A 198 9.26 16.94 -3.88
N MET A 199 9.54 18.20 -3.55
CA MET A 199 9.39 19.31 -4.49
C MET A 199 10.39 19.21 -5.64
N GLU A 200 11.64 18.86 -5.35
CA GLU A 200 12.66 18.62 -6.36
C GLU A 200 12.30 17.45 -7.29
N LYS A 201 11.94 16.30 -6.73
CA LYS A 201 11.57 15.14 -7.54
C LYS A 201 10.28 15.35 -8.31
N PHE A 202 9.30 16.08 -7.78
CA PHE A 202 8.09 16.41 -8.51
C PHE A 202 8.36 17.32 -9.70
N ARG A 203 9.29 18.27 -9.57
CA ARG A 203 9.76 19.09 -10.70
C ARG A 203 10.33 18.22 -11.82
N ARG A 204 11.14 17.22 -11.48
CA ARG A 204 11.67 16.24 -12.46
C ARG A 204 10.54 15.42 -13.08
N TYR A 205 9.61 14.91 -12.28
CA TYR A 205 8.42 14.20 -12.77
C TYR A 205 7.63 15.04 -13.79
N LEU A 206 7.40 16.32 -13.51
CA LEU A 206 6.72 17.21 -14.46
C LEU A 206 7.51 17.37 -15.76
N ARG A 207 8.84 17.47 -15.70
CA ARG A 207 9.69 17.55 -16.89
C ARG A 207 9.52 16.33 -17.79
N ASP A 208 9.45 15.14 -17.18
CA ASP A 208 9.47 13.87 -17.90
C ASP A 208 8.08 13.40 -18.36
N ARG A 209 7.02 13.81 -17.65
CA ARG A 209 5.65 13.27 -17.84
C ARG A 209 4.65 14.25 -18.41
N THR A 210 5.04 15.50 -18.65
CA THR A 210 4.13 16.52 -19.19
C THR A 210 4.79 17.27 -20.35
N THR A 211 3.96 17.85 -21.19
CA THR A 211 4.36 18.78 -22.24
C THR A 211 4.44 20.22 -21.72
N LEU A 212 5.12 21.10 -22.47
CA LEU A 212 5.12 22.53 -22.15
C LEU A 212 3.70 23.11 -22.13
N GLN A 213 2.86 22.73 -23.11
CA GLN A 213 1.48 23.21 -23.21
C GLN A 213 0.65 22.87 -21.96
N GLU A 214 0.74 21.63 -21.47
CA GLU A 214 0.05 21.19 -20.25
C GLU A 214 0.52 21.96 -19.01
N ARG A 215 1.83 22.23 -18.90
CA ARG A 215 2.40 23.01 -17.80
C ARG A 215 1.98 24.47 -17.84
N THR A 216 2.04 25.11 -19.01
CA THR A 216 1.59 26.50 -19.20
C THR A 216 0.10 26.64 -18.89
N ALA A 217 -0.73 25.66 -19.26
CA ALA A 217 -2.15 25.65 -18.91
C ALA A 217 -2.40 25.61 -17.38
N CYS A 218 -1.42 25.12 -16.60
CA CYS A 218 -1.46 25.13 -15.14
C CYS A 218 -0.79 26.39 -14.51
N GLY A 219 -0.33 27.33 -15.34
CA GLY A 219 0.39 28.53 -14.91
C GLY A 219 1.86 28.28 -14.57
N ILE A 220 2.48 27.25 -15.16
CA ILE A 220 3.91 26.94 -14.99
C ILE A 220 4.65 27.30 -16.28
N GLU A 221 5.32 28.46 -16.27
CA GLU A 221 6.10 28.94 -17.42
C GLU A 221 7.56 28.49 -17.33
N ASN A 222 8.16 28.62 -16.14
CA ASN A 222 9.51 28.14 -15.87
C ASN A 222 9.45 26.97 -14.88
N LEU A 223 9.92 25.81 -15.32
CA LEU A 223 9.94 24.61 -14.49
C LEU A 223 11.14 24.58 -13.54
N ASP A 224 12.26 25.22 -13.85
CA ASP A 224 13.52 25.04 -13.11
C ASP A 224 13.44 25.55 -11.67
N ASP A 225 12.67 26.62 -11.45
CA ASP A 225 12.41 27.21 -10.13
C ASP A 225 11.04 26.83 -9.55
N PHE A 226 10.30 25.95 -10.23
CA PHE A 226 8.94 25.60 -9.81
C PHE A 226 8.96 24.84 -8.48
N ASP A 227 8.21 25.35 -7.49
CA ASP A 227 7.94 24.70 -6.21
C ASP A 227 6.43 24.54 -6.05
N TYR A 228 5.96 23.29 -6.03
CA TYR A 228 4.53 23.00 -5.98
C TYR A 228 3.91 23.36 -4.62
N GLY A 229 4.64 23.24 -3.52
CA GLY A 229 4.18 23.64 -2.20
C GLY A 229 3.97 25.15 -2.12
N ARG A 230 4.91 25.94 -2.65
CA ARG A 230 4.76 27.40 -2.79
C ARG A 230 3.59 27.76 -3.70
N TYR A 231 3.50 27.12 -4.87
CA TYR A 231 2.40 27.32 -5.82
C TYR A 231 1.02 27.15 -5.18
N LEU A 232 0.88 26.14 -4.31
CA LEU A 232 -0.34 25.85 -3.57
C LEU A 232 -0.61 26.88 -2.47
N ARG A 233 0.40 27.27 -1.70
CA ARG A 233 0.28 28.31 -0.65
C ARG A 233 -0.17 29.65 -1.24
N ASP A 234 0.44 30.07 -2.36
CA ASP A 234 0.10 31.32 -3.05
C ASP A 234 -1.36 31.35 -3.55
N ARG A 235 -1.99 30.17 -3.69
CA ARG A 235 -3.39 29.99 -4.09
C ARG A 235 -4.33 29.66 -2.94
N GLY A 236 -3.87 29.82 -1.69
CA GLY A 236 -4.67 29.57 -0.49
C GLY A 236 -5.09 28.11 -0.32
N ALA A 237 -4.32 27.15 -0.84
CA ALA A 237 -4.59 25.74 -0.61
C ALA A 237 -4.51 25.41 0.90
N PRO A 238 -5.44 24.61 1.45
CA PRO A 238 -5.44 24.27 2.86
C PRO A 238 -4.36 23.21 3.17
N ALA A 239 -3.80 23.25 4.37
CA ALA A 239 -2.95 22.18 4.90
C ALA A 239 -3.79 21.07 5.57
N GLY A 240 -3.15 19.92 5.84
CA GLY A 240 -3.77 18.81 6.57
C GLY A 240 -4.95 18.16 5.84
N ASP A 241 -5.89 17.59 6.61
CA ASP A 241 -7.04 16.84 6.10
C ASP A 241 -7.92 17.61 5.10
N ALA A 242 -7.99 18.94 5.25
CA ALA A 242 -8.76 19.78 4.34
C ALA A 242 -8.22 19.73 2.90
N PHE A 243 -6.92 19.41 2.72
CA PHE A 243 -6.31 19.23 1.41
C PHE A 243 -6.96 18.09 0.61
N ALA A 244 -7.53 17.07 1.26
CA ALA A 244 -8.25 15.98 0.59
C ALA A 244 -9.29 16.52 -0.41
N LYS A 245 -10.04 17.54 0.02
CA LYS A 245 -11.18 18.13 -0.69
C LYS A 245 -10.79 19.28 -1.62
N TYR A 246 -9.56 19.78 -1.51
CA TYR A 246 -9.05 20.83 -2.39
C TYR A 246 -8.94 20.30 -3.83
N ASP A 247 -9.54 20.99 -4.81
CA ASP A 247 -9.56 20.51 -6.20
C ASP A 247 -8.14 20.41 -6.76
N GLY A 248 -7.33 21.47 -6.63
CA GLY A 248 -5.92 21.50 -7.04
C GLY A 248 -5.66 21.17 -8.51
N GLY A 249 -6.71 20.97 -9.30
CA GLY A 249 -6.70 20.75 -10.74
C GLY A 249 -5.84 19.56 -11.19
N PRO A 250 -5.38 19.59 -12.45
CA PRO A 250 -4.50 18.57 -13.02
C PRO A 250 -3.22 18.35 -12.21
N LEU A 251 -2.63 19.42 -11.65
CA LEU A 251 -1.40 19.33 -10.85
C LEU A 251 -1.56 18.43 -9.63
N LYS A 252 -2.71 18.46 -8.94
CA LYS A 252 -2.95 17.56 -7.80
C LYS A 252 -3.02 16.10 -8.24
N ASN A 253 -3.53 15.83 -9.44
CA ASN A 253 -3.58 14.47 -9.99
C ASN A 253 -2.18 13.99 -10.36
N TRP A 254 -1.38 14.82 -11.04
CA TRP A 254 0.01 14.51 -11.35
C TRP A 254 0.84 14.32 -10.07
N PHE A 255 0.59 15.12 -9.03
CA PHE A 255 1.26 14.97 -7.76
C PHE A 255 0.89 13.65 -7.06
N ARG A 256 -0.38 13.20 -7.12
CA ARG A 256 -0.77 11.88 -6.62
C ARG A 256 -0.03 10.75 -7.35
N ASN A 257 0.03 10.81 -8.68
CA ASN A 257 0.73 9.81 -9.49
C ASN A 257 2.24 9.80 -9.18
N PHE A 258 2.85 10.97 -9.05
CA PHE A 258 4.25 11.11 -8.62
C PHE A 258 4.50 10.47 -7.25
N GLN A 259 3.63 10.69 -6.26
CA GLN A 259 3.81 10.10 -4.94
C GLN A 259 3.58 8.59 -4.94
N GLU A 260 2.68 8.08 -5.80
CA GLU A 260 2.57 6.64 -6.05
C GLU A 260 3.87 6.07 -6.64
N GLU A 261 4.40 6.66 -7.72
CA GLU A 261 5.68 6.25 -8.32
C GLU A 261 6.82 6.29 -7.29
N SER A 262 6.89 7.35 -6.49
CA SER A 262 7.89 7.50 -5.43
C SER A 262 7.85 6.37 -4.40
N VAL A 263 6.66 5.95 -3.97
CA VAL A 263 6.51 4.83 -3.02
C VAL A 263 6.93 3.52 -3.66
N ARG A 264 6.59 3.31 -4.94
CA ARG A 264 6.99 2.09 -5.66
C ARG A 264 8.50 2.00 -5.82
N ASP A 265 9.13 3.10 -6.21
CA ASP A 265 10.59 3.17 -6.36
C ASP A 265 11.28 2.99 -5.00
N PHE A 266 10.76 3.62 -3.93
CA PHE A 266 11.26 3.41 -2.58
C PHE A 266 11.29 1.92 -2.20
N PHE A 267 10.19 1.19 -2.37
CA PHE A 267 10.16 -0.24 -1.99
C PHE A 267 11.06 -1.12 -2.85
N ARG A 268 11.21 -0.81 -4.15
CA ARG A 268 12.18 -1.51 -5.01
C ARG A 268 13.60 -1.27 -4.54
N ASP A 269 13.95 -0.01 -4.29
CA ASP A 269 15.30 0.40 -3.94
C ASP A 269 15.71 -0.09 -2.55
N VAL A 270 14.83 0.00 -1.55
CA VAL A 270 15.16 -0.50 -0.19
C VAL A 270 15.21 -2.02 -0.18
N ARG A 271 14.38 -2.72 -0.96
CA ARG A 271 14.46 -4.17 -1.09
C ARG A 271 15.80 -4.59 -1.68
N ALA A 272 16.20 -3.99 -2.80
CA ALA A 272 17.48 -4.32 -3.43
C ALA A 272 18.66 -4.13 -2.45
N GLU A 273 18.64 -3.07 -1.64
CA GLU A 273 19.67 -2.83 -0.63
C GLU A 273 19.59 -3.79 0.56
N ILE A 274 18.39 -4.08 1.06
CA ILE A 274 18.17 -5.05 2.14
C ILE A 274 18.63 -6.45 1.69
N ASP A 275 18.27 -6.87 0.49
CA ASP A 275 18.68 -8.16 -0.09
C ASP A 275 20.21 -8.23 -0.20
N ALA A 276 20.85 -7.16 -0.68
CA ALA A 276 22.30 -7.07 -0.77
C ALA A 276 22.98 -7.16 0.61
N ARG A 277 22.44 -6.49 1.63
CA ARG A 277 22.98 -6.55 3.01
C ARG A 277 22.69 -7.89 3.70
N ALA A 278 21.59 -8.54 3.37
CA ALA A 278 21.21 -9.85 3.90
C ALA A 278 21.93 -11.02 3.20
N GLY A 279 22.50 -10.80 2.01
CA GLY A 279 23.13 -11.85 1.19
C GLY A 279 22.13 -12.84 0.61
N ARG A 280 20.83 -12.49 0.59
CA ARG A 280 19.73 -13.33 0.09
C ARG A 280 18.54 -12.45 -0.28
N HIS A 281 17.63 -13.00 -1.07
CA HIS A 281 16.32 -12.38 -1.23
C HIS A 281 15.51 -12.46 0.07
N VAL A 282 14.99 -11.33 0.53
CA VAL A 282 14.15 -11.22 1.72
C VAL A 282 12.71 -11.02 1.27
N LEU A 283 11.82 -11.92 1.70
CA LEU A 283 10.39 -11.80 1.45
C LEU A 283 9.86 -10.56 2.17
N PHE A 284 9.11 -9.72 1.44
CA PHE A 284 8.30 -8.67 2.06
C PHE A 284 6.83 -9.10 2.05
N ALA A 285 6.22 -9.03 3.22
CA ALA A 285 4.80 -9.07 3.41
C ALA A 285 4.27 -7.64 3.60
N THR A 286 2.96 -7.45 3.48
CA THR A 286 2.29 -6.17 3.80
C THR A 286 0.97 -6.44 4.51
N ASN A 287 0.50 -5.51 5.34
CA ASN A 287 -0.92 -5.44 5.64
C ASN A 287 -1.60 -4.60 4.55
N ASN A 288 -2.85 -4.92 4.26
CA ASN A 288 -3.70 -4.03 3.48
C ASN A 288 -5.11 -4.01 4.05
N TYR A 289 -5.67 -2.80 4.08
CA TYR A 289 -7.05 -2.63 4.47
C TYR A 289 -7.97 -3.20 3.39
N ARG A 290 -8.95 -4.00 3.81
CA ARG A 290 -9.97 -4.63 2.96
C ARG A 290 -9.47 -5.58 1.87
N GLY A 291 -8.23 -6.06 1.95
CA GLY A 291 -7.75 -7.01 0.95
C GLY A 291 -7.56 -6.40 -0.43
N SER A 292 -7.20 -5.12 -0.55
CA SER A 292 -6.80 -4.52 -1.83
C SER A 292 -5.38 -4.93 -2.19
N TRP A 293 -5.19 -5.39 -3.43
CA TRP A 293 -3.88 -5.79 -3.99
C TRP A 293 -3.44 -4.85 -5.11
N ASP A 294 -4.02 -3.66 -5.15
CA ASP A 294 -3.56 -2.58 -6.02
C ASP A 294 -2.28 -1.97 -5.46
N SER A 295 -1.66 -1.09 -6.25
CA SER A 295 -0.48 -0.34 -5.85
C SER A 295 -0.60 0.31 -4.46
N PRO A 296 0.45 0.23 -3.60
CA PRO A 296 1.74 -0.42 -3.83
C PRO A 296 1.75 -1.91 -3.41
N TYR A 297 0.61 -2.48 -3.03
CA TYR A 297 0.54 -3.82 -2.45
C TYR A 297 0.92 -4.93 -3.43
N ASP A 298 0.87 -4.65 -4.74
CA ASP A 298 1.34 -5.52 -5.82
C ASP A 298 2.87 -5.73 -5.83
N LEU A 299 3.62 -5.00 -5.00
CA LEU A 299 5.08 -5.13 -4.87
C LEU A 299 5.52 -6.17 -3.83
N PHE A 300 4.59 -6.72 -3.06
CA PHE A 300 4.87 -7.63 -1.96
C PHE A 300 4.46 -9.07 -2.30
N GLU A 301 5.26 -10.03 -1.87
CA GLU A 301 5.06 -11.45 -2.17
C GLU A 301 3.94 -12.06 -1.32
N MET A 302 3.65 -11.45 -0.17
CA MET A 302 2.59 -11.87 0.74
C MET A 302 1.84 -10.66 1.28
N GLY A 303 0.63 -10.86 1.76
CA GLY A 303 0.06 -9.90 2.68
C GLY A 303 -1.12 -10.41 3.49
N MET A 304 -1.48 -9.62 4.49
CA MET A 304 -2.59 -9.85 5.40
C MET A 304 -3.66 -8.79 5.16
N ALA A 305 -4.88 -9.26 4.90
CA ALA A 305 -6.03 -8.39 4.72
C ALA A 305 -6.66 -8.06 6.06
N GLU A 306 -6.69 -6.79 6.42
CA GLU A 306 -7.44 -6.30 7.58
C GLU A 306 -8.88 -6.07 7.17
N LEU A 307 -9.79 -6.86 7.75
CA LEU A 307 -11.22 -6.77 7.47
C LEU A 307 -11.95 -6.26 8.70
N PRO A 308 -12.80 -5.23 8.55
CA PRO A 308 -13.80 -4.93 9.56
C PRO A 308 -14.60 -6.20 9.87
N LEU A 309 -14.98 -6.40 11.14
CA LEU A 309 -15.74 -7.59 11.55
C LEU A 309 -17.03 -7.77 10.73
N THR A 310 -17.69 -6.68 10.38
CA THR A 310 -18.90 -6.67 9.53
C THR A 310 -18.65 -7.15 8.10
N GLU A 311 -17.39 -7.09 7.64
CA GLU A 311 -16.93 -7.54 6.33
C GLU A 311 -16.29 -8.93 6.39
N ALA A 312 -15.93 -9.45 7.56
CA ALA A 312 -15.35 -10.79 7.77
C ALA A 312 -16.38 -11.93 7.64
N ARG A 313 -17.30 -11.83 6.66
CA ARG A 313 -18.33 -12.82 6.37
C ARG A 313 -17.87 -13.80 5.28
N PRO A 314 -18.29 -15.07 5.30
CA PRO A 314 -17.85 -16.09 4.32
C PRO A 314 -17.98 -15.66 2.86
N ASP A 315 -19.08 -15.00 2.48
CA ASP A 315 -19.29 -14.55 1.09
C ASP A 315 -18.32 -13.45 0.66
N HIS A 316 -18.00 -12.53 1.57
CA HIS A 316 -17.04 -11.46 1.28
C HIS A 316 -15.62 -12.02 1.17
N LEU A 317 -15.22 -12.90 2.10
CA LEU A 317 -13.94 -13.62 2.03
C LEU A 317 -13.81 -14.39 0.71
N ARG A 318 -14.86 -15.10 0.29
CA ARG A 318 -14.89 -15.79 -1.00
C ARG A 318 -14.69 -14.82 -2.16
N GLY A 319 -15.35 -13.66 -2.13
CA GLY A 319 -15.19 -12.61 -3.14
C GLY A 319 -13.76 -12.08 -3.24
N LEU A 320 -13.12 -11.79 -2.09
CA LEU A 320 -11.72 -11.35 -2.04
C LEU A 320 -10.76 -12.39 -2.60
N LEU A 321 -10.99 -13.67 -2.31
CA LEU A 321 -10.18 -14.77 -2.82
C LEU A 321 -10.41 -15.02 -4.33
N ALA A 322 -11.64 -14.84 -4.81
CA ALA A 322 -11.98 -15.01 -6.23
C ALA A 322 -11.47 -13.87 -7.14
N CYS A 323 -11.38 -12.65 -6.61
CA CYS A 323 -10.94 -11.45 -7.36
C CYS A 323 -9.43 -11.35 -7.61
N ARG A 324 -8.59 -12.23 -7.04
CA ARG A 324 -7.13 -12.21 -7.24
C ARG A 324 -6.65 -12.89 -8.54
N ARG A 325 -7.46 -12.87 -9.60
CA ARG A 325 -7.00 -13.28 -10.92
C ARG A 325 -5.95 -12.29 -11.43
N PRO A 326 -4.87 -12.73 -12.11
CA PRO A 326 -3.99 -11.80 -12.80
C PRO A 326 -4.78 -11.04 -13.87
N ARG A 327 -4.90 -9.72 -13.68
CA ARG A 327 -5.20 -8.67 -14.66
C ARG A 327 -6.05 -9.08 -15.88
N VAL A 328 -7.37 -9.16 -15.69
CA VAL A 328 -8.32 -8.75 -16.74
C VAL A 328 -9.36 -7.84 -16.09
N ASP A 329 -9.13 -6.54 -16.23
CA ASP A 329 -10.06 -5.42 -15.97
C ASP A 329 -11.35 -5.75 -15.17
N CYS A 330 -11.22 -6.05 -13.86
CA CYS A 330 -12.36 -6.33 -12.99
C CYS A 330 -13.21 -5.08 -12.67
N ARG A 331 -12.85 -3.88 -13.18
CA ARG A 331 -13.61 -2.64 -12.92
C ARG A 331 -15.01 -2.67 -13.52
N LYS A 332 -15.33 -3.62 -14.40
CA LYS A 332 -16.68 -3.76 -15.00
C LYS A 332 -17.54 -4.89 -14.41
N ALA A 333 -17.02 -5.71 -13.50
CA ALA A 333 -17.73 -6.89 -12.99
C ALA A 333 -18.35 -6.72 -11.59
N ALA A 334 -18.61 -5.49 -11.14
CA ALA A 334 -19.38 -5.24 -9.94
C ALA A 334 -20.89 -5.26 -10.24
N PHE A 335 -21.52 -6.41 -10.00
CA PHE A 335 -22.90 -6.59 -9.54
C PHE A 335 -23.97 -5.60 -10.04
N ARG A 336 -24.66 -5.94 -11.14
CA ARG A 336 -26.08 -5.63 -11.32
C ARG A 336 -26.91 -6.76 -10.70
N ILE A 337 -27.18 -6.69 -9.39
CA ILE A 337 -28.41 -7.29 -8.86
C ILE A 337 -29.50 -6.24 -9.03
N SER A 338 -30.24 -6.34 -10.13
CA SER A 338 -31.47 -5.59 -10.35
C SER A 338 -32.59 -6.22 -9.53
N GLY A 339 -32.80 -5.71 -8.31
CA GLY A 339 -34.06 -5.81 -7.58
C GLY A 339 -34.80 -4.46 -7.63
N PRO A 340 -36.13 -4.44 -7.62
CA PRO A 340 -36.90 -3.21 -7.79
C PRO A 340 -36.70 -2.27 -6.58
N ARG A 341 -36.19 -1.06 -6.84
CA ARG A 341 -36.07 -0.01 -5.81
C ARG A 341 -37.43 0.64 -5.58
N ARG A 342 -37.99 0.48 -4.39
CA ARG A 342 -38.97 1.43 -3.83
C ARG A 342 -38.22 2.68 -3.40
N ALA A 343 -38.72 3.83 -3.83
CA ALA A 343 -38.19 5.13 -3.46
C ALA A 343 -38.56 5.46 -2.00
N HIS A 344 -37.57 5.68 -1.16
CA HIS A 344 -37.72 6.53 0.02
C HIS A 344 -36.47 7.40 0.15
N SER A 345 -36.71 8.71 0.13
CA SER A 345 -35.78 9.76 0.47
C SER A 345 -35.51 9.76 1.98
N ALA A 346 -34.24 9.69 2.35
CA ALA A 346 -33.76 10.24 3.61
C ALA A 346 -32.26 10.50 3.47
N ILE A 347 -31.90 11.79 3.54
CA ILE A 347 -30.54 12.26 3.68
C ILE A 347 -30.07 11.86 5.08
N ALA A 348 -29.20 10.85 5.16
CA ALA A 348 -28.49 10.51 6.39
C ALA A 348 -26.99 10.74 6.19
N ARG A 349 -26.48 11.69 6.97
CA ARG A 349 -25.07 12.01 7.15
C ARG A 349 -24.40 10.82 7.84
N HIS A 350 -23.30 10.30 7.28
CA HIS A 350 -22.38 9.44 8.01
C HIS A 350 -20.97 9.96 7.87
N THR A 351 -20.53 10.63 8.93
CA THR A 351 -19.12 10.75 9.29
C THR A 351 -18.64 9.34 9.61
N ILE A 352 -17.72 8.81 8.80
CA ILE A 352 -17.11 7.50 9.03
C ILE A 352 -16.09 7.68 10.14
N PHE A 353 -16.04 6.70 11.05
CA PHE A 353 -15.22 6.55 12.26
C PHE A 353 -15.81 7.12 13.57
N PRO A 354 -16.64 6.33 14.26
CA PRO A 354 -16.57 6.24 15.70
C PRO A 354 -15.98 4.88 16.12
N GLU A 355 -15.14 4.93 17.15
CA GLU A 355 -14.73 3.83 18.03
C GLU A 355 -13.69 2.83 17.48
N TYR A 356 -12.42 3.25 17.53
CA TYR A 356 -11.34 2.33 17.92
C TYR A 356 -11.08 2.53 19.42
N GLU A 357 -11.32 1.47 20.20
CA GLU A 357 -10.93 1.41 21.60
C GLU A 357 -9.40 1.53 21.74
N ARG A 358 -9.02 2.23 22.80
CA ARG A 358 -7.66 2.69 23.08
C ARG A 358 -6.80 1.54 23.60
N VAL A 359 -5.79 1.14 22.84
CA VAL A 359 -4.57 0.56 23.42
C VAL A 359 -3.51 1.66 23.29
N ALA A 360 -3.16 2.28 24.42
CA ALA A 360 -2.07 3.25 24.46
C ALA A 360 -0.75 2.52 24.20
N TYR A 361 -0.04 2.94 23.17
CA TYR A 361 1.34 2.57 22.93
C TYR A 361 2.20 3.28 23.99
N ASP A 362 2.81 2.51 24.91
CA ASP A 362 3.82 3.00 25.84
C ASP A 362 5.22 2.75 25.24
N PRO A 363 5.95 3.79 24.81
CA PRO A 363 7.32 3.66 24.34
C PRO A 363 8.27 3.78 25.53
N GLN A 364 8.58 2.66 26.18
CA GLN A 364 9.77 2.53 27.02
C GLN A 364 10.82 1.64 26.36
#